data_AF-A0A1Q8ZRF9-F1
#
_entry.id   AF-A0A1Q8ZRF9-F1
#
_cell.length_a   1.000
_cell.length_b   1.000
_cell.length_c   1.000
_cell.angle_alpha   90.00
_cell.angle_beta   90.00
_cell.angle_gamma   90.00
#
_symmetry.space_group_name_H-M   'P 1'
#
loop_
_entity.id
_entity.type
_entity.pdbx_description
1 polymer ?
#
loop_
_entity_poly.entity_id
_entity_poly.type
_entity_poly.pdbx_seq_one_letter_code
_entity_poly.pdbx_strand_id
1 'polypeptide(L)'
;MAEATTKGNALGWPRMEDDTNWKSSYEKYNHVTVDVIGWRDEQTQSALVFWVATGLNPARVCSYSLTNKSNLLNDLKIELGKPKSEDLNEVSETAYWNPPKSEIYFTKVGSASGFTLSDTD
;
A
#
# COMPACT_ATOMS: atom_id res chain seq x y z
N MET A 1 -0.98 10.21 -11.14
CA MET A 1 -0.25 9.09 -11.80
C MET A 1 1.16 9.47 -12.23
N ALA A 2 1.38 10.54 -13.00
CA ALA A 2 2.71 10.91 -13.49
C ALA A 2 3.79 11.01 -12.38
N GLU A 3 3.48 11.68 -11.26
CA GLU A 3 4.42 11.79 -10.13
C GLU A 3 4.76 10.43 -9.51
N ALA A 4 3.76 9.56 -9.33
CA ALA A 4 3.97 8.20 -8.83
C ALA A 4 4.90 7.42 -9.78
N THR A 5 4.70 7.54 -11.10
CA THR A 5 5.58 6.93 -12.10
C THR A 5 7.01 7.43 -11.98
N THR A 6 7.23 8.74 -11.86
CA THR A 6 8.57 9.32 -11.71
C THR A 6 9.25 8.83 -10.44
N LYS A 7 8.56 8.88 -9.30
CA LYS A 7 9.12 8.46 -7.99
C LYS A 7 9.38 6.94 -7.94
N GLY A 8 8.47 6.13 -8.46
CA GLY A 8 8.63 4.68 -8.49
C GLY A 8 9.76 4.22 -9.42
N ASN A 9 9.91 4.85 -10.58
CA ASN A 9 11.04 4.55 -11.47
C ASN A 9 12.41 4.86 -10.84
N ALA A 10 12.48 5.83 -9.93
CA ALA A 10 13.71 6.14 -9.20
C ALA A 10 14.14 5.04 -8.21
N LEU A 11 13.26 4.09 -7.87
CA LEU A 11 13.61 2.93 -7.04
C LEU A 11 14.54 1.94 -7.75
N GLY A 12 14.61 1.98 -9.09
CA GLY A 12 15.37 1.02 -9.89
C GLY A 12 14.76 -0.38 -9.94
N TRP A 13 13.55 -0.57 -9.39
CA TRP A 13 12.83 -1.83 -9.41
C TRP A 13 12.12 -2.05 -10.75
N PRO A 14 12.07 -3.30 -11.26
CA PRO A 14 11.23 -3.64 -12.40
C PRO A 14 9.77 -3.25 -12.21
N ARG A 15 9.15 -2.78 -13.30
CA ARG A 15 7.73 -2.48 -13.37
C ARG A 15 6.93 -3.79 -13.34
N MET A 16 5.91 -3.86 -12.48
CA MET A 16 4.96 -4.99 -12.46
C MET A 16 4.00 -4.94 -13.65
N GLU A 17 3.65 -6.11 -14.17
CA GLU A 17 2.52 -6.22 -15.11
C GLU A 17 1.20 -5.84 -14.43
N ASP A 18 0.28 -5.28 -15.22
CA ASP A 18 -1.02 -4.85 -14.69
C ASP A 18 -1.92 -6.06 -14.41
N ASP A 19 -2.47 -6.14 -13.20
CA ASP A 19 -3.49 -7.14 -12.86
C ASP A 19 -4.86 -6.70 -13.40
N THR A 20 -5.12 -7.05 -14.65
CA THR A 20 -6.35 -6.70 -15.38
C THR A 20 -7.61 -7.34 -14.77
N ASN A 21 -7.48 -8.51 -14.13
CA ASN A 21 -8.60 -9.20 -13.50
C ASN A 21 -9.02 -8.50 -12.21
N TRP A 22 -8.04 -8.15 -11.35
CA TRP A 22 -8.31 -7.36 -10.15
C TRP A 22 -8.89 -6.00 -10.51
N LYS A 23 -8.26 -5.28 -11.46
CA LYS A 23 -8.70 -3.95 -11.88
C LYS A 23 -10.15 -3.95 -12.35
N SER A 24 -10.49 -4.82 -13.31
CA SER A 24 -11.85 -4.89 -13.85
C SER A 24 -12.90 -5.27 -12.80
N SER A 25 -12.55 -6.17 -11.87
CA SER A 25 -13.44 -6.55 -10.76
C SER A 25 -13.67 -5.39 -9.79
N TYR A 26 -12.61 -4.66 -9.44
CA TYR A 26 -12.68 -3.50 -8.53
C TYR A 26 -13.50 -2.36 -9.13
N GLU A 27 -13.25 -2.02 -10.40
CA GLU A 27 -13.99 -0.99 -11.14
C GLU A 27 -15.50 -1.31 -11.20
N LYS A 28 -15.85 -2.57 -11.51
CA LYS A 28 -17.23 -3.03 -11.58
C LYS A 28 -17.94 -2.97 -10.22
N TYR A 29 -17.29 -3.43 -9.16
CA TYR A 29 -17.89 -3.50 -7.82
C TYR A 29 -18.10 -2.11 -7.22
N ASN A 30 -17.10 -1.23 -7.34
CA ASN A 30 -17.15 0.11 -6.73
C ASN A 30 -17.76 1.18 -7.64
N HIS A 31 -18.09 0.84 -8.89
CA HIS A 31 -18.58 1.81 -9.90
C HIS A 31 -17.61 2.98 -10.12
N VAL A 32 -16.32 2.66 -10.27
CA VAL A 32 -15.21 3.60 -10.48
C VAL A 32 -14.36 3.18 -11.67
N THR A 33 -13.45 4.06 -12.09
CA THR A 33 -12.31 3.73 -12.97
C THR A 33 -11.02 3.79 -12.14
N VAL A 34 -10.09 2.87 -12.38
CA VAL A 34 -8.84 2.77 -11.62
C VAL A 34 -7.63 2.85 -12.53
N ASP A 35 -6.75 3.80 -12.26
CA ASP A 35 -5.38 3.77 -12.76
C ASP A 35 -4.48 3.12 -11.72
N VAL A 36 -3.68 2.12 -12.11
CA VAL A 36 -2.80 1.38 -11.20
C VAL A 36 -1.39 1.29 -11.78
N ILE A 37 -0.39 1.40 -10.92
CA ILE A 37 1.02 1.31 -11.24
C ILE A 37 1.77 0.66 -10.09
N GLY A 38 2.71 -0.24 -10.34
CA GLY A 38 3.49 -0.89 -9.31
C GLY A 38 4.87 -1.38 -9.75
N TRP A 39 5.75 -1.55 -8.78
CA TRP A 39 7.12 -2.01 -8.97
C TRP A 39 7.44 -3.09 -7.95
N ARG A 40 8.28 -4.04 -8.34
CA ARG A 40 8.70 -5.14 -7.47
C ARG A 40 10.21 -5.24 -7.44
N ASP A 41 10.76 -5.29 -6.24
CA ASP A 41 12.13 -5.72 -6.03
C ASP A 41 12.19 -7.25 -6.09
N GLU A 42 12.91 -7.79 -7.09
CA GLU A 42 13.05 -9.24 -7.25
C GLU A 42 13.92 -9.88 -6.15
N GLN A 43 14.81 -9.12 -5.50
CA GLN A 43 15.69 -9.64 -4.47
C GLN A 43 14.96 -9.81 -3.15
N THR A 44 14.25 -8.76 -2.71
CA THR A 44 13.52 -8.77 -1.43
C THR A 44 12.08 -9.23 -1.57
N GLN A 45 11.59 -9.40 -2.80
CA GLN A 45 10.18 -9.65 -3.13
C GLN A 45 9.24 -8.54 -2.64
N SER A 46 9.79 -7.36 -2.29
CA SER A 46 9.00 -6.19 -1.91
C SER A 46 8.28 -5.63 -3.12
N ALA A 47 7.08 -5.10 -2.92
CA ALA A 47 6.28 -4.46 -3.95
C ALA A 47 5.74 -3.12 -3.47
N LEU A 48 5.84 -2.10 -4.32
CA LEU A 48 5.19 -0.82 -4.15
C LEU A 48 4.14 -0.66 -5.23
N VAL A 49 2.90 -0.40 -4.86
CA VAL A 49 1.78 -0.21 -5.77
C VAL A 49 1.11 1.12 -5.45
N PHE A 50 0.83 1.91 -6.47
CA PHE A 50 0.05 3.13 -6.38
C PHE A 50 -1.17 3.00 -7.28
N TRP A 51 -2.33 3.44 -6.80
CA TRP A 51 -3.53 3.48 -7.60
C TRP A 51 -4.41 4.67 -7.27
N VAL A 52 -5.17 5.11 -8.28
CA VAL A 52 -6.12 6.21 -8.19
C VAL A 52 -7.45 5.71 -8.72
N ALA A 53 -8.47 5.70 -7.86
CA ALA A 53 -9.85 5.48 -8.24
C ALA A 53 -10.54 6.83 -8.50
N THR A 54 -11.21 6.95 -9.63
CA THR A 54 -12.03 8.10 -10.01
C THR A 54 -13.47 7.67 -10.22
N GLY A 55 -14.44 8.42 -9.69
CA GLY A 55 -15.85 8.10 -9.78
C GLY A 55 -16.56 8.31 -8.44
N LEU A 56 -17.51 7.42 -8.12
CA LEU A 56 -18.18 7.43 -6.83
C LEU A 56 -17.17 7.03 -5.73
N ASN A 57 -16.91 7.91 -4.77
CA ASN A 57 -15.88 7.76 -3.72
C ASN A 57 -14.46 7.66 -4.30
N PRO A 58 -13.89 8.78 -4.80
CA PRO A 58 -12.54 8.78 -5.32
C PRO A 58 -11.54 8.43 -4.21
N ALA A 59 -10.45 7.76 -4.58
CA ALA A 59 -9.40 7.39 -3.64
C ALA A 59 -8.04 7.45 -4.32
N ARG A 60 -7.02 7.84 -3.56
CA ARG A 60 -5.61 7.72 -3.95
C ARG A 60 -4.90 6.91 -2.90
N VAL A 61 -4.22 5.86 -3.35
CA VAL A 61 -3.67 4.87 -2.44
C VAL A 61 -2.27 4.48 -2.88
N CYS A 62 -1.40 4.35 -1.88
CA CYS A 62 -0.06 3.80 -2.00
C CYS A 62 0.06 2.61 -1.05
N SER A 63 0.37 1.44 -1.58
CA SER A 63 0.55 0.22 -0.81
C SER A 63 1.96 -0.29 -0.97
N TYR A 64 2.60 -0.58 0.15
CA TYR A 64 3.88 -1.26 0.21
C TYR A 64 3.70 -2.62 0.85
N SER A 65 4.25 -3.67 0.24
CA SER A 65 4.24 -5.02 0.81
C SER A 65 5.60 -5.67 0.65
N LEU A 66 5.91 -6.61 1.53
CA LEU A 66 7.15 -7.37 1.51
C LEU A 66 7.01 -8.67 2.30
N THR A 67 7.86 -9.62 1.94
CA THR A 67 7.92 -10.92 2.59
C THR A 67 9.21 -10.99 3.43
N ASN A 68 9.14 -11.61 4.61
CA ASN A 68 10.28 -11.92 5.48
C ASN A 68 11.01 -10.71 6.13
N LYS A 69 10.46 -9.48 6.08
CA LYS A 69 10.98 -8.36 6.88
C LYS A 69 10.15 -8.18 8.15
N SER A 70 10.68 -8.62 9.29
CA SER A 70 10.01 -8.50 10.59
C SER A 70 9.92 -7.06 11.13
N ASN A 71 10.73 -6.13 10.60
CA ASN A 71 10.95 -4.83 11.23
C ASN A 71 10.06 -3.70 10.68
N LEU A 72 9.22 -3.94 9.68
CA LEU A 72 8.43 -2.89 9.03
C LEU A 72 7.54 -2.10 10.02
N LEU A 73 6.91 -2.78 10.98
CA LEU A 73 6.10 -2.11 12.01
C LEU A 73 6.92 -1.15 12.86
N ASN A 74 8.13 -1.56 13.25
CA ASN A 74 9.04 -0.71 14.03
C ASN A 74 9.54 0.47 13.19
N ASP A 75 9.89 0.24 11.92
CA ASP A 75 10.28 1.31 10.99
C ASP A 75 9.14 2.35 10.86
N LEU A 76 7.89 1.91 10.71
CA LEU A 76 6.72 2.80 10.67
C LEU A 76 6.51 3.58 11.97
N LYS A 77 6.72 2.95 13.13
CA LYS A 77 6.62 3.63 14.43
C LYS A 77 7.70 4.70 14.62
N ILE A 78 8.88 4.50 14.06
CA ILE A 78 9.96 5.50 14.06
C ILE A 78 9.57 6.70 13.21
N GLU A 79 9.06 6.47 12.00
CA GLU A 79 8.73 7.53 11.03
C GLU A 79 7.43 8.28 11.37
N LEU A 80 6.40 7.56 11.83
CA LEU A 80 5.04 8.09 12.02
C LEU A 80 4.71 8.36 13.49
N GLY A 81 5.56 7.91 14.42
CA GLY A 81 5.27 7.92 15.84
C GLY A 81 4.27 6.83 16.26
N LYS A 82 3.65 7.01 17.43
CA LYS A 82 2.75 6.02 18.03
C LYS A 82 1.47 5.85 17.19
N PRO A 83 1.06 4.61 16.85
CA PRO A 83 -0.23 4.38 16.18
C PRO A 83 -1.40 4.77 17.08
N LYS A 84 -2.51 5.14 16.44
CA LYS A 84 -3.79 5.43 17.10
C LYS A 84 -4.41 4.16 17.67
N SER A 85 -4.27 3.03 16.99
CA SER A 85 -4.66 1.70 17.48
C SER A 85 -3.69 0.64 16.98
N GLU A 86 -3.54 -0.41 17.77
CA GLU A 86 -2.65 -1.53 17.50
C GLU A 86 -3.27 -2.82 18.08
N ASP A 87 -3.22 -3.90 17.31
CA ASP A 87 -3.62 -5.24 17.72
C ASP A 87 -2.53 -6.23 17.28
N LEU A 88 -1.85 -6.81 18.27
CA LEU A 88 -0.71 -7.70 18.08
C LEU A 88 -1.03 -9.03 18.74
N ASN A 89 -1.00 -10.09 17.94
CA ASN A 89 -1.13 -11.46 18.40
C ASN A 89 -0.20 -12.37 17.58
N GLU A 90 -0.18 -13.65 17.94
CA GLU A 90 0.72 -14.65 17.36
C GLU A 90 0.43 -14.98 15.89
N VAL A 91 -0.77 -14.64 15.37
CA VAL A 91 -1.17 -14.91 13.98
C VAL A 91 -1.14 -13.67 13.09
N SER A 92 -1.25 -12.48 13.69
CA SER A 92 -1.35 -11.21 12.98
C SER A 92 -0.90 -10.02 13.81
N GLU A 93 -0.32 -9.03 13.14
CA GLU A 93 -0.02 -7.72 13.71
C GLU A 93 -0.69 -6.66 12.85
N THR A 94 -1.44 -5.74 13.47
CA THR A 94 -2.05 -4.61 12.79
C THR A 94 -1.79 -3.32 13.55
N ALA A 95 -1.63 -2.23 12.81
CA ALA A 95 -1.48 -0.90 13.39
C ALA A 95 -2.08 0.15 12.46
N TYR A 96 -2.66 1.20 13.05
CA TYR A 96 -3.35 2.25 12.31
C TYR A 96 -2.91 3.63 12.77
N TRP A 97 -2.66 4.51 11.80
CA TRP A 97 -2.41 5.94 11.98
C TRP A 97 -3.42 6.73 11.16
N ASN A 98 -3.79 7.91 11.66
CA ASN A 98 -4.66 8.86 10.98
C ASN A 98 -4.03 10.26 11.06
N PRO A 99 -2.91 10.48 10.35
CA PRO A 99 -2.36 11.83 10.19
C PRO A 99 -3.34 12.75 9.42
N PRO A 100 -3.14 14.08 9.45
CA PRO A 100 -3.99 14.99 8.69
C PRO A 100 -4.08 14.59 7.19
N LYS A 101 -5.31 14.50 6.66
CA LYS A 101 -5.63 14.19 5.25
C LYS A 101 -5.15 12.81 4.76
N SER A 102 -4.78 11.89 5.65
CA SER A 102 -4.42 10.55 5.23
C SER A 102 -4.64 9.52 6.31
N GLU A 103 -4.77 8.27 5.89
CA GLU A 103 -4.84 7.11 6.78
C GLU A 103 -3.76 6.12 6.38
N ILE A 104 -3.16 5.50 7.39
CA ILE A 104 -2.12 4.49 7.19
C ILE A 104 -2.53 3.25 7.98
N TYR A 105 -2.65 2.12 7.28
CA TYR A 105 -2.99 0.83 7.88
C TYR A 105 -1.89 -0.18 7.59
N PHE A 106 -1.22 -0.65 8.64
CA PHE A 106 -0.25 -1.74 8.59
C PHE A 106 -0.94 -3.07 8.89
N THR A 107 -0.54 -4.10 8.15
CA THR A 107 -0.91 -5.49 8.41
C THR A 107 0.28 -6.39 8.22
N LYS A 108 0.36 -7.41 9.07
CA LYS A 108 1.27 -8.54 8.91
C LYS A 108 0.52 -9.81 9.27
N VAL A 109 0.65 -10.80 8.40
CA VAL A 109 0.11 -12.15 8.56
C VAL A 109 1.18 -13.14 8.12
N GLY A 110 1.60 -14.01 9.03
CA GLY A 110 2.74 -14.89 8.80
C GLY A 110 4.01 -14.11 8.43
N SER A 111 4.62 -14.45 7.29
CA SER A 111 5.82 -13.76 6.78
C SER A 111 5.52 -12.56 5.88
N ALA A 112 4.25 -12.35 5.50
CA ALA A 112 3.84 -11.23 4.66
C ALA A 112 3.50 -10.04 5.54
N SER A 113 4.01 -8.87 5.20
CA SER A 113 3.64 -7.62 5.83
C SER A 113 3.50 -6.52 4.80
N GLY A 114 2.84 -5.43 5.19
CA GLY A 114 2.70 -4.28 4.34
C GLY A 114 1.95 -3.17 5.05
N PHE A 115 1.93 -2.01 4.41
CA PHE A 115 1.04 -0.94 4.81
C PHE A 115 0.38 -0.32 3.58
N THR A 116 -0.80 0.22 3.81
CA THR A 116 -1.52 1.04 2.83
C THR A 116 -1.65 2.44 3.39
N LEU A 117 -1.28 3.43 2.59
CA LEU A 117 -1.52 4.84 2.80
C LEU A 117 -2.61 5.29 1.83
N SER A 118 -3.70 5.83 2.36
CA SER A 118 -4.81 6.39 1.58
C SER A 118 -5.03 7.85 1.90
N ASP A 119 -5.35 8.63 0.88
CA ASP A 119 -5.84 10.00 1.02
C ASP A 119 -7.26 9.98 1.62
N THR A 120 -7.59 10.96 2.48
CA THR A 120 -8.93 11.11 3.10
C THR A 120 -9.65 12.40 2.71
N ASP A 121 -9.16 13.10 1.67
CA ASP A 121 -9.78 14.30 1.09
C ASP A 121 -11.20 14.07 0.53
#